data_AF-A0A0F7VF45-F1
#
_entry.id   AF-A0A0F7VF45-F1
#
_cell.length_a   1.000
_cell.length_b   1.000
_cell.length_c   1.000
_cell.angle_alpha   90.00
_cell.angle_beta   90.00
_cell.angle_gamma   90.00
#
_symmetry.space_group_name_H-M   'P 1'
#
loop_
_entity.id
_entity.type
_entity.pdbx_description
1 polymer ?
#
loop_
_entity_poly.entity_id
_entity_poly.type
_entity_poly.pdbx_seq_one_letter_code
_entity_poly.pdbx_strand_id
1 'polypeptide(L)'
;MVDWLSLAVPLAYLGVLIGSLATFSSLYRKRKAQKAASLEAWFPAHLQRDIYFSLMHLDPSSQSEKKTPAVPESVLKASLLRRATEDIRRVMTLRSQKQALSMLLQRGSVGDDLWQRFLRAEKEMEDEVRDVVAEANAYVPSWGQVIFQSANEMLNNDLYRVRVAEHQEKVKEEREWWDKKKSSIQEGFMKELNEEEKEKEGGLKSTAQLPATPAKSGESEPVAVAAASVQGSDDDAVLVEADPSVKSPGSPSGGGKKKKGKGKK
;
A
#
# COMPACT_ATOMS: atom_id res chain seq x y z
N MET A 1 21.15 -48.54 -58.79
CA MET A 1 21.91 -47.34 -58.36
C MET A 1 20.94 -46.48 -57.57
N VAL A 2 21.33 -45.98 -56.39
CA VAL A 2 20.48 -45.08 -55.60
C VAL A 2 20.57 -43.70 -56.23
N ASP A 3 19.44 -43.12 -56.64
CA ASP A 3 19.38 -41.76 -57.17
C ASP A 3 19.49 -40.76 -56.02
N TRP A 4 20.72 -40.50 -55.59
CA TRP A 4 21.06 -39.54 -54.54
C TRP A 4 20.47 -38.14 -54.78
N LEU A 5 20.25 -37.77 -56.05
CA LEU A 5 19.60 -36.51 -56.42
C LEU A 5 18.11 -36.47 -56.01
N SER A 6 17.37 -37.56 -56.22
CA SER A 6 15.94 -37.64 -55.88
C SER A 6 15.70 -37.59 -54.37
N LEU A 7 16.65 -38.11 -53.58
CA LEU A 7 16.61 -38.06 -52.11
C LEU A 7 17.11 -36.72 -51.54
N ALA A 8 18.13 -36.11 -52.15
CA ALA A 8 18.72 -34.86 -51.67
C ALA A 8 17.80 -33.64 -51.86
N VAL A 9 17.01 -33.59 -52.93
CA VAL A 9 16.15 -32.44 -53.24
C VAL A 9 15.07 -32.21 -52.16
N PRO A 10 14.29 -33.22 -51.71
CA PRO A 10 13.33 -33.05 -50.61
C PRO A 10 14.00 -32.68 -49.27
N LEU A 11 15.17 -33.26 -48.97
CA LEU A 11 15.91 -32.95 -47.74
C LEU A 11 16.46 -31.52 -47.76
N ALA A 12 16.96 -31.06 -48.90
CA ALA A 12 17.42 -29.68 -49.09
C ALA A 12 16.25 -28.69 -48.96
N TYR A 13 15.08 -29.00 -49.55
CA TYR A 13 13.87 -28.19 -49.40
C TYR A 13 13.46 -28.05 -47.93
N LEU A 14 13.46 -29.17 -47.19
CA LEU A 14 13.14 -29.15 -45.76
C LEU A 14 14.20 -28.38 -44.95
N GLY A 15 15.48 -28.50 -45.29
CA GLY A 15 16.57 -27.74 -44.68
C GLY A 15 16.41 -26.24 -44.88
N VAL A 16 16.06 -25.79 -46.10
CA VAL A 16 15.79 -24.38 -46.39
C VAL A 16 14.53 -23.90 -45.66
N LEU A 17 13.49 -24.72 -45.56
CA LEU A 17 12.26 -24.37 -44.86
C LEU A 17 12.48 -24.26 -43.35
N ILE A 18 13.18 -25.21 -42.73
CA ILE A 18 13.54 -25.16 -41.31
C ILE A 18 14.51 -24.00 -41.05
N GLY A 19 15.49 -23.79 -41.92
CA GLY A 19 16.45 -22.68 -41.81
C GLY A 19 15.78 -21.32 -41.89
N SER A 20 14.87 -21.12 -42.85
CA SER A 20 14.10 -19.88 -42.99
C SER A 20 13.13 -19.66 -41.81
N LEU A 21 12.48 -20.71 -41.30
CA LEU A 21 11.62 -20.63 -40.13
C LEU A 21 12.42 -20.32 -38.86
N ALA A 22 13.56 -20.97 -38.65
CA ALA A 22 14.42 -20.75 -37.49
C ALA A 22 15.02 -19.34 -37.49
N THR A 23 15.51 -18.88 -38.65
CA THR A 23 16.01 -17.51 -38.79
C THR A 23 14.92 -16.47 -38.55
N PHE A 24 13.73 -16.64 -39.13
CA PHE A 24 12.59 -15.75 -38.87
C PHE A 24 12.15 -15.75 -37.40
N SER A 25 12.00 -16.93 -36.79
CA SER A 25 11.63 -17.07 -35.37
C SER A 25 12.66 -16.40 -34.46
N SER A 26 13.96 -16.60 -34.73
CA SER A 26 15.03 -15.98 -33.95
C SER A 26 15.03 -14.45 -34.10
N LEU A 27 14.86 -13.93 -35.32
CA LEU A 27 14.85 -12.50 -35.59
C LEU A 27 13.60 -11.83 -34.99
N TYR A 28 12.43 -12.46 -35.12
CA TYR A 28 11.19 -11.97 -34.54
C TYR A 28 11.26 -11.95 -33.01
N ARG A 29 11.75 -13.02 -32.37
CA ARG A 29 11.93 -13.07 -30.91
C ARG A 29 12.95 -12.04 -30.43
N LYS A 30 14.08 -11.87 -31.14
CA LYS A 30 15.07 -10.83 -30.84
C LYS A 30 14.46 -9.44 -30.95
N ARG A 31 13.72 -9.15 -32.03
CA ARG A 31 13.02 -7.86 -32.20
C ARG A 31 11.95 -7.62 -31.13
N LYS A 32 11.17 -8.64 -30.78
CA LYS A 32 10.17 -8.56 -29.72
C LYS A 32 10.83 -8.30 -28.36
N ALA A 33 11.93 -8.99 -28.06
CA ALA A 33 12.69 -8.77 -26.84
C ALA A 33 13.34 -7.38 -26.77
N GLN A 34 13.87 -6.87 -27.88
CA GLN A 34 14.43 -5.52 -27.97
C GLN A 34 13.35 -4.45 -27.78
N LYS A 35 12.19 -4.61 -28.42
CA LYS A 35 11.03 -3.70 -28.22
C LYS A 35 10.56 -3.71 -26.77
N ALA A 36 10.53 -4.88 -26.14
CA ALA A 36 10.24 -4.99 -24.72
C ALA A 36 11.33 -4.27 -23.91
N ALA A 37 12.62 -4.54 -24.15
CA ALA A 37 13.73 -3.95 -23.41
C ALA A 37 13.84 -2.41 -23.55
N SER A 38 13.37 -1.83 -24.66
CA SER A 38 13.33 -0.38 -24.86
C SER A 38 12.20 0.33 -24.12
N LEU A 39 11.31 -0.40 -23.45
CA LEU A 39 10.26 0.19 -22.63
C LEU A 39 10.86 0.82 -21.38
N GLU A 40 10.31 1.96 -21.01
CA GLU A 40 10.69 2.68 -19.79
C GLU A 40 10.49 1.81 -18.55
N ALA A 41 11.39 1.98 -17.58
CA ALA A 41 11.31 1.31 -16.28
C ALA A 41 10.05 1.77 -15.52
N TRP A 42 9.40 0.85 -14.79
CA TRP A 42 8.20 1.17 -14.02
C TRP A 42 8.49 2.07 -12.81
N PHE A 43 9.61 1.81 -12.14
CA PHE A 43 10.08 2.59 -11.01
C PHE A 43 11.26 3.48 -11.40
N PRO A 44 11.42 4.63 -10.71
CA PRO A 44 12.64 5.42 -10.84
C PRO A 44 13.86 4.64 -10.34
N ALA A 45 15.04 5.16 -10.68
CA ALA A 45 16.33 4.62 -10.24
C ALA A 45 16.35 4.34 -8.73
N HIS A 46 17.00 3.25 -8.33
CA HIS A 46 16.99 2.79 -6.96
C HIS A 46 18.12 3.41 -6.14
N LEU A 47 17.85 4.57 -5.55
CA LEU A 47 18.85 5.35 -4.80
C LEU A 47 19.53 4.56 -3.67
N GLN A 48 18.77 3.86 -2.83
CA GLN A 48 19.31 3.15 -1.66
C GLN A 48 20.21 1.97 -2.06
N ARG A 49 19.87 1.26 -3.14
CA ARG A 49 20.71 0.23 -3.75
C ARG A 49 22.00 0.83 -4.30
N ASP A 50 21.90 1.94 -5.02
CA ASP A 50 23.08 2.60 -5.60
C ASP A 50 24.01 3.15 -4.49
N ILE A 51 23.44 3.64 -3.38
CA ILE A 51 24.19 4.00 -2.17
C ILE A 51 24.87 2.76 -1.57
N TYR A 52 24.15 1.64 -1.40
CA TYR A 52 24.73 0.41 -0.85
C TYR A 52 25.90 -0.10 -1.70
N PHE A 53 25.72 -0.18 -3.03
CA PHE A 53 26.80 -0.61 -3.91
C PHE A 53 27.95 0.41 -3.93
N SER A 54 27.69 1.71 -3.95
CA SER A 54 28.78 2.69 -3.87
C SER A 54 29.58 2.55 -2.56
N LEU A 55 28.92 2.31 -1.42
CA LEU A 55 29.59 2.02 -0.14
C LEU A 55 30.43 0.73 -0.20
N MET A 56 29.94 -0.31 -0.87
CA MET A 56 30.67 -1.57 -1.05
C MET A 56 31.91 -1.40 -1.95
N HIS A 57 31.80 -0.61 -3.03
CA HIS A 57 32.93 -0.33 -3.94
C HIS A 57 33.94 0.67 -3.35
N LEU A 58 33.56 1.44 -2.33
CA LEU A 58 34.45 2.33 -1.58
C LEU A 58 35.32 1.57 -0.56
N ASP A 59 35.00 0.32 -0.25
CA ASP A 59 35.75 -0.47 0.71
C ASP A 59 37.18 -0.77 0.18
N PRO A 60 38.25 -0.32 0.86
CA PRO A 60 39.64 -0.44 0.42
C PRO A 60 40.13 -1.89 0.25
N SER A 61 39.34 -2.88 0.67
CA SER A 61 39.61 -4.31 0.43
C SER A 61 39.62 -4.69 -1.06
N SER A 62 38.98 -3.87 -1.91
CA SER A 62 38.85 -4.12 -3.35
C SER A 62 39.84 -3.33 -4.24
N GLN A 63 40.48 -2.27 -3.74
CA GLN A 63 41.45 -1.47 -4.51
C GLN A 63 42.64 -1.02 -3.66
N SER A 64 43.79 -1.57 -3.99
CA SER A 64 45.03 -1.61 -3.21
C SER A 64 45.85 -0.32 -3.11
N GLU A 65 45.33 0.90 -3.31
CA GLU A 65 46.26 2.06 -3.45
C GLU A 65 45.94 3.38 -2.75
N LYS A 66 44.73 3.66 -2.24
CA LYS A 66 44.51 4.93 -1.51
C LYS A 66 43.64 4.72 -0.28
N LYS A 67 44.20 5.11 0.87
CA LYS A 67 43.65 5.00 2.24
C LYS A 67 42.30 5.73 2.41
N THR A 68 41.22 5.22 1.83
CA THR A 68 39.88 5.53 2.31
C THR A 68 39.66 4.77 3.63
N PRO A 69 39.04 5.40 4.65
CA PRO A 69 38.73 4.70 5.89
C PRO A 69 37.78 3.52 5.58
N ALA A 70 38.12 2.33 6.06
CA ALA A 70 37.29 1.14 5.89
C ALA A 70 35.87 1.43 6.40
N VAL A 71 34.86 1.20 5.55
CA VAL A 71 33.47 1.42 5.93
C VAL A 71 33.12 0.37 6.99
N PRO A 72 32.64 0.77 8.18
CA PRO A 72 32.30 -0.21 9.20
C PRO A 72 31.12 -1.08 8.74
N GLU A 73 31.18 -2.37 9.07
CA GLU A 73 30.15 -3.35 8.70
C GLU A 73 28.75 -2.95 9.21
N SER A 74 28.67 -2.22 10.33
CA SER A 74 27.42 -1.67 10.86
C SER A 74 26.74 -0.71 9.89
N VAL A 75 27.50 0.10 9.15
CA VAL A 75 26.97 1.02 8.14
C VAL A 75 26.49 0.26 6.91
N LEU A 76 27.19 -0.81 6.50
CA LEU A 76 26.76 -1.68 5.39
C LEU A 76 25.46 -2.42 5.72
N LYS A 77 25.33 -2.95 6.94
CA LYS A 77 24.09 -3.58 7.43
C LYS A 77 22.94 -2.57 7.49
N ALA A 78 23.21 -1.35 7.95
CA ALA A 78 22.21 -0.29 8.01
C ALA A 78 21.76 0.16 6.61
N SER A 79 22.67 0.29 5.64
CA SER A 79 22.31 0.65 4.27
C SER A 79 21.54 -0.47 3.57
N LEU A 80 21.88 -1.75 3.82
CA LEU A 80 21.08 -2.89 3.34
C LEU A 80 19.66 -2.87 3.92
N LEU A 81 19.48 -2.52 5.20
CA LEU A 81 18.15 -2.35 5.80
C LEU A 81 17.36 -1.22 5.14
N ARG A 82 18.01 -0.10 4.79
CA ARG A 82 17.35 1.00 4.06
C ARG A 82 16.98 0.61 2.63
N ARG A 83 17.80 -0.21 1.95
CA ARG A 83 17.47 -0.83 0.66
C ARG A 83 16.23 -1.72 0.80
N ALA A 84 16.24 -2.67 1.74
CA ALA A 84 15.11 -3.57 2.01
C ALA A 84 13.80 -2.82 2.34
N THR A 85 13.88 -1.68 3.05
CA THR A 85 12.71 -0.83 3.37
C THR A 85 12.09 -0.23 2.11
N GLU A 86 12.91 0.24 1.17
CA GLU A 86 12.45 0.77 -0.11
C GLU A 86 11.89 -0.36 -1.00
N ASP A 87 12.51 -1.53 -1.01
CA ASP A 87 12.00 -2.70 -1.75
C ASP A 87 10.60 -3.09 -1.28
N ILE A 88 10.35 -3.16 0.03
CA ILE A 88 9.00 -3.42 0.56
C ILE A 88 8.02 -2.36 0.09
N ARG A 89 8.41 -1.08 0.15
CA ARG A 89 7.55 0.02 -0.30
C ARG A 89 7.14 -0.18 -1.76
N ARG A 90 8.09 -0.57 -2.62
CA ARG A 90 7.85 -0.86 -4.05
C ARG A 90 7.01 -2.11 -4.24
N VAL A 91 7.26 -3.19 -3.51
CA VAL A 91 6.45 -4.43 -3.51
C VAL A 91 5.00 -4.14 -3.12
N MET A 92 4.78 -3.40 -2.03
CA MET A 92 3.43 -3.01 -1.59
C MET A 92 2.71 -2.18 -2.65
N THR A 93 3.45 -1.28 -3.32
CA THR A 93 2.93 -0.45 -4.41
C THR A 93 2.54 -1.30 -5.62
N LEU A 94 3.38 -2.25 -6.04
CA LEU A 94 3.03 -3.18 -7.12
C LEU A 94 1.80 -4.02 -6.75
N ARG A 95 1.74 -4.55 -5.53
CA ARG A 95 0.63 -5.40 -5.07
C ARG A 95 -0.70 -4.66 -5.09
N SER A 96 -0.73 -3.39 -4.66
CA SER A 96 -1.95 -2.58 -4.69
C SER A 96 -2.37 -2.22 -6.12
N GLN A 97 -1.40 -1.91 -6.99
CA GLN A 97 -1.64 -1.56 -8.39
C GLN A 97 -2.08 -2.75 -9.24
N LYS A 98 -1.62 -3.97 -8.95
CA LYS A 98 -1.93 -5.20 -9.73
C LYS A 98 -3.43 -5.42 -9.90
N GLN A 99 -4.19 -5.28 -8.81
CA GLN A 99 -5.63 -5.53 -8.82
C GLN A 99 -6.37 -4.49 -9.67
N ALA A 100 -6.05 -3.21 -9.48
CA ALA A 100 -6.65 -2.13 -10.25
C ALA A 100 -6.32 -2.25 -11.75
N LEU A 101 -5.08 -2.58 -12.08
CA LEU A 101 -4.61 -2.64 -13.46
C LEU A 101 -5.14 -3.88 -14.20
N SER A 102 -5.30 -5.01 -13.51
CA SER A 102 -5.94 -6.21 -14.09
C SER A 102 -7.39 -5.94 -14.48
N MET A 103 -8.16 -5.25 -13.63
CA MET A 103 -9.54 -4.86 -13.95
C MET A 103 -9.61 -3.87 -15.13
N LEU A 104 -8.64 -2.96 -15.22
CA LEU A 104 -8.59 -1.95 -16.26
C LEU A 104 -8.18 -2.55 -17.63
N LEU A 105 -7.32 -3.56 -17.62
CA LEU A 105 -6.95 -4.34 -18.81
C LEU A 105 -8.14 -5.12 -19.38
N GLN A 106 -8.97 -5.74 -18.52
CA GLN A 106 -10.18 -6.43 -18.96
C GLN A 106 -11.20 -5.49 -19.62
N ARG A 107 -11.24 -4.22 -19.20
CA ARG A 107 -12.07 -3.18 -19.80
C ARG A 107 -11.50 -2.62 -21.11
N GLY A 108 -10.27 -2.98 -21.48
CA GLY A 108 -9.61 -2.51 -22.70
C GLY A 108 -9.17 -1.05 -22.67
N SER A 109 -9.25 -0.37 -21.52
CA SER A 109 -8.84 1.03 -21.36
C SER A 109 -7.34 1.21 -21.12
N VAL A 110 -6.60 0.11 -20.93
CA VAL A 110 -5.14 0.07 -20.79
C VAL A 110 -4.53 -0.82 -21.86
N GLY A 111 -3.42 -0.38 -22.45
CA GLY A 111 -2.69 -1.16 -23.45
C GLY A 111 -1.92 -2.36 -22.87
N ASP A 112 -1.76 -3.41 -23.68
CA ASP A 112 -0.98 -4.61 -23.33
C ASP A 112 0.49 -4.29 -23.01
N ASP A 113 1.04 -3.22 -23.61
CA ASP A 113 2.40 -2.74 -23.33
C ASP A 113 2.58 -2.37 -21.85
N LEU A 114 1.60 -1.67 -21.25
CA LEU A 114 1.66 -1.28 -19.84
C LEU A 114 1.60 -2.51 -18.93
N TRP A 115 0.79 -3.50 -19.29
CA TRP A 115 0.71 -4.76 -18.56
C TRP A 115 2.03 -5.53 -18.62
N GLN A 116 2.68 -5.58 -19.78
CA GLN A 116 4.00 -6.20 -19.93
C GLN A 116 5.08 -5.47 -19.13
N ARG A 117 5.03 -4.12 -19.06
CA ARG A 117 5.93 -3.33 -18.19
C ARG A 117 5.71 -3.65 -16.72
N PHE A 118 4.44 -3.73 -16.29
CA PHE A 118 4.09 -4.08 -14.92
C PHE A 118 4.61 -5.47 -14.52
N LEU A 119 4.39 -6.49 -15.37
CA LEU A 119 4.89 -7.85 -15.11
C LEU A 119 6.42 -7.93 -15.07
N ARG A 120 7.11 -7.12 -15.90
CA ARG A 120 8.56 -7.01 -15.80
C ARG A 120 8.98 -6.43 -14.46
N ALA A 121 8.36 -5.33 -14.04
CA ALA A 121 8.68 -4.67 -12.79
C ALA A 121 8.41 -5.57 -11.58
N GLU A 122 7.34 -6.37 -11.63
CA GLU A 122 7.06 -7.41 -10.63
C GLU A 122 8.20 -8.41 -10.56
N LYS A 123 8.64 -8.95 -11.70
CA LYS A 123 9.76 -9.89 -11.73
C LYS A 123 11.08 -9.28 -11.27
N GLU A 124 11.40 -8.06 -11.73
CA GLU A 124 12.61 -7.33 -11.32
C GLU A 124 12.63 -7.10 -9.81
N MET A 125 11.48 -6.75 -9.22
CA MET A 125 11.34 -6.58 -7.78
C MET A 125 11.45 -7.90 -7.01
N GLU A 126 10.93 -9.00 -7.54
CA GLU A 126 11.12 -10.32 -6.92
C GLU A 126 12.58 -10.75 -6.92
N ASP A 127 13.31 -10.50 -8.01
CA ASP A 127 14.73 -10.80 -8.13
C ASP A 127 15.54 -9.92 -7.15
N GLU A 128 15.23 -8.62 -7.06
CA GLU A 128 15.83 -7.70 -6.07
C GLU A 128 15.61 -8.17 -4.62
N VAL A 129 14.38 -8.60 -4.29
CA VAL A 129 14.06 -9.16 -2.95
C VAL A 129 14.89 -10.41 -2.66
N ARG A 130 15.03 -11.32 -3.64
CA ARG A 130 15.86 -12.54 -3.49
C ARG A 130 17.32 -12.19 -3.27
N ASP A 131 17.85 -11.20 -4.00
CA ASP A 131 19.22 -10.74 -3.86
C ASP A 131 19.47 -10.14 -2.47
N VAL A 132 18.55 -9.32 -1.96
CA VAL A 132 18.65 -8.76 -0.59
C VAL A 132 18.60 -9.86 0.48
N VAL A 133 17.76 -10.90 0.32
CA VAL A 133 17.77 -12.06 1.23
C VAL A 133 19.12 -12.78 1.19
N ALA A 134 19.68 -13.00 0.00
CA ALA A 134 20.96 -13.67 -0.17
C ALA A 134 22.11 -12.86 0.45
N GLU A 135 22.14 -11.55 0.20
CA GLU A 135 23.12 -10.63 0.79
C GLU A 135 22.99 -10.55 2.31
N ALA A 136 21.77 -10.47 2.85
CA ALA A 136 21.55 -10.49 4.30
C ALA A 136 22.09 -11.77 4.94
N ASN A 137 21.83 -12.93 4.33
CA ASN A 137 22.36 -14.20 4.79
C ASN A 137 23.89 -14.30 4.67
N ALA A 138 24.50 -13.58 3.73
CA ALA A 138 25.96 -13.50 3.60
C ALA A 138 26.61 -12.72 4.75
N TYR A 139 25.96 -11.67 5.27
CA TYR A 139 26.43 -10.97 6.46
C TYR A 139 26.20 -11.75 7.76
N VAL A 140 24.97 -12.25 7.95
CA VAL A 140 24.57 -12.96 9.18
C VAL A 140 23.68 -14.14 8.78
N PRO A 141 24.05 -15.37 9.13
CA PRO A 141 23.23 -16.55 8.85
C PRO A 141 21.79 -16.37 9.37
N SER A 142 20.81 -16.75 8.54
CA SER A 142 19.37 -16.63 8.83
C SER A 142 18.82 -15.19 8.94
N TRP A 143 19.63 -14.16 8.72
CA TRP A 143 19.13 -12.77 8.78
C TRP A 143 18.14 -12.44 7.66
N GLY A 144 18.27 -13.10 6.50
CA GLY A 144 17.35 -12.93 5.38
C GLY A 144 15.89 -13.30 5.70
N GLN A 145 15.63 -14.11 6.74
CA GLN A 145 14.27 -14.45 7.18
C GLN A 145 13.59 -13.30 7.93
N VAL A 146 14.36 -12.46 8.62
CA VAL A 146 13.83 -11.41 9.51
C VAL A 146 14.04 -9.99 8.95
N ILE A 147 14.96 -9.80 8.00
CA ILE A 147 15.29 -8.47 7.45
C ILE A 147 14.06 -7.74 6.91
N PHE A 148 13.19 -8.44 6.18
CA PHE A 148 11.97 -7.88 5.62
C PHE A 148 10.86 -7.70 6.67
N GLN A 149 10.88 -8.44 7.77
CA GLN A 149 9.96 -8.17 8.90
C GLN A 149 10.34 -6.83 9.55
N SER A 150 11.63 -6.65 9.86
CA SER A 150 12.13 -5.40 10.43
C SER A 150 11.93 -4.21 9.49
N ALA A 151 12.20 -4.39 8.20
CA ALA A 151 12.00 -3.34 7.19
C ALA A 151 10.53 -2.95 7.04
N ASN A 152 9.59 -3.89 7.16
CA ASN A 152 8.15 -3.60 7.16
C ASN A 152 7.75 -2.73 8.35
N GLU A 153 8.23 -3.07 9.55
CA GLU A 153 7.96 -2.28 10.76
C GLU A 153 8.59 -0.88 10.69
N MET A 154 9.79 -0.76 10.13
CA MET A 154 10.43 0.53 9.87
C MET A 154 9.60 1.38 8.89
N LEU A 155 9.13 0.80 7.80
CA LEU A 155 8.29 1.49 6.82
C LEU A 155 6.98 1.99 7.47
N ASN A 156 6.31 1.14 8.24
CA ASN A 156 5.08 1.50 8.92
C ASN A 156 5.30 2.59 9.98
N ASN A 157 6.42 2.54 10.70
CA ASN A 157 6.79 3.59 11.64
C ASN A 157 7.07 4.92 10.95
N ASP A 158 7.82 4.91 9.84
CA ASP A 158 8.11 6.11 9.04
C ASP A 158 6.80 6.74 8.51
N LEU A 159 5.88 5.93 7.95
CA LEU A 159 4.58 6.41 7.48
C LEU A 159 3.72 6.99 8.61
N TYR A 160 3.73 6.36 9.79
CA TYR A 160 2.99 6.85 10.95
C TYR A 160 3.54 8.19 11.44
N ARG A 161 4.86 8.32 11.56
CA ARG A 161 5.52 9.57 11.98
C ARG A 161 5.24 10.71 11.02
N VAL A 162 5.30 10.47 9.71
CA VAL A 162 4.98 11.48 8.69
C VAL A 162 3.54 11.97 8.86
N ARG A 163 2.57 11.06 9.00
CA ARG A 163 1.16 11.42 9.20
C ARG A 163 0.94 12.22 10.49
N VAL A 164 1.57 11.81 11.59
CA VAL A 164 1.48 12.54 12.87
C VAL A 164 2.08 13.94 12.72
N ALA A 165 3.21 14.10 12.03
CA ALA A 165 3.81 15.40 11.78
C ALA A 165 2.89 16.30 10.93
N GLU A 166 2.30 15.77 9.85
CA GLU A 166 1.32 16.49 9.02
C GLU A 166 0.10 16.97 9.85
N HIS A 167 -0.39 16.14 10.76
CA HIS A 167 -1.47 16.56 11.66
C HIS A 167 -1.01 17.64 12.64
N GLN A 168 0.19 17.52 13.21
CA GLN A 168 0.73 18.52 14.13
C GLN A 168 0.95 19.89 13.46
N GLU A 169 1.28 19.92 12.17
CA GLU A 169 1.40 21.17 11.42
C GLU A 169 0.05 21.88 11.28
N LYS A 170 -1.03 21.13 10.99
CA LYS A 170 -2.40 21.68 10.87
C LYS A 170 -2.95 22.27 12.17
N VAL A 171 -2.52 21.76 13.32
CA VAL A 171 -2.99 22.24 14.63
C VAL A 171 -2.78 23.76 14.80
N LYS A 172 -1.70 24.33 14.23
CA LYS A 172 -1.44 25.77 14.34
C LYS A 172 -2.48 26.59 13.56
N GLU A 173 -2.74 26.19 12.32
CA GLU A 173 -3.73 26.85 11.46
C GLU A 173 -5.14 26.72 12.03
N GLU A 174 -5.49 25.52 12.51
CA GLU A 174 -6.77 25.25 13.17
C GLU A 174 -6.93 26.09 14.44
N ARG A 175 -5.85 26.31 15.19
CA ARG A 175 -5.88 27.13 16.39
C ARG A 175 -6.13 28.60 16.07
N GLU A 176 -5.42 29.15 15.10
CA GLU A 176 -5.63 30.53 14.65
C GLU A 176 -7.03 30.75 14.07
N TRP A 177 -7.54 29.78 13.31
CA TRP A 177 -8.91 29.80 12.81
C TRP A 177 -9.93 29.75 13.96
N TRP A 178 -9.70 28.90 14.95
CA TRP A 178 -10.59 28.77 16.11
C TRP A 178 -10.61 30.04 16.96
N ASP A 179 -9.45 30.66 17.20
CA ASP A 179 -9.36 31.89 17.99
C ASP A 179 -10.06 33.07 17.26
N LYS A 180 -9.92 33.19 15.93
CA LYS A 180 -10.70 34.14 15.10
C LYS A 180 -12.20 33.88 15.16
N LYS A 181 -12.61 32.61 15.11
CA LYS A 181 -14.02 32.23 15.21
C LYS A 181 -14.57 32.59 16.59
N LYS A 182 -13.81 32.32 17.65
CA LYS A 182 -14.19 32.65 19.02
C LYS A 182 -14.35 34.17 19.22
N SER A 183 -13.45 34.99 18.69
CA SER A 183 -13.58 36.45 18.78
C SER A 183 -14.82 36.94 18.05
N SER A 184 -15.10 36.43 16.84
CA SER A 184 -16.32 36.81 16.11
C SER A 184 -17.61 36.43 16.84
N ILE A 185 -17.63 35.28 17.53
CA ILE A 185 -18.76 34.84 18.35
C ILE A 185 -18.91 35.75 19.59
N GLN A 186 -17.80 36.10 20.25
CA GLN A 186 -17.82 37.02 21.40
C GLN A 186 -18.33 38.41 21.00
N GLU A 187 -17.89 38.93 19.85
CA GLU A 187 -18.38 40.20 19.30
C GLU A 187 -19.87 40.16 18.99
N GLY A 188 -20.36 39.08 18.37
CA GLY A 188 -21.80 38.87 18.12
C GLY A 188 -22.63 38.86 19.41
N PHE A 189 -22.19 38.11 20.42
CA PHE A 189 -22.87 38.02 21.71
C PHE A 189 -22.89 39.35 22.47
N MET A 190 -21.78 40.10 22.47
CA MET A 190 -21.71 41.44 23.09
C MET A 190 -22.62 42.46 22.37
N LYS A 191 -22.80 42.31 21.05
CA LYS A 191 -23.71 43.14 20.27
C LYS A 191 -25.18 42.83 20.63
N GLU A 192 -25.55 41.57 20.73
CA GLU A 192 -26.89 41.14 21.14
C GLU A 192 -27.24 41.62 22.56
N LEU A 193 -26.32 41.50 23.52
CA LEU A 193 -26.51 42.02 24.88
C LEU A 193 -26.73 43.55 24.90
N ASN A 194 -25.94 44.30 24.13
CA ASN A 194 -26.10 45.75 24.02
C ASN A 194 -27.43 46.15 23.34
N GLU A 195 -27.94 45.33 22.41
CA GLU A 195 -29.25 45.54 21.78
C GLU A 195 -30.38 45.22 22.78
N GLU A 196 -30.27 44.14 23.57
CA GLU A 196 -31.21 43.83 24.65
C GLU A 196 -31.21 44.88 25.78
N GLU A 197 -30.05 45.42 26.16
CA GLU A 197 -29.96 46.49 27.16
C GLU A 197 -30.63 47.77 26.67
N LYS A 198 -30.48 48.11 25.38
CA LYS A 198 -31.19 49.24 24.76
C LYS A 198 -32.70 49.00 24.68
N GLU A 199 -33.15 47.77 24.45
CA GLU A 199 -34.57 47.42 24.50
C GLU A 199 -35.14 47.46 25.93
N LYS A 200 -34.35 47.06 26.94
CA LYS A 200 -34.74 47.14 28.36
C LYS A 200 -34.72 48.58 28.89
N GLU A 201 -33.80 49.45 28.45
CA GLU A 201 -33.77 50.88 28.78
C GLU A 201 -34.88 51.69 28.06
N GLY A 202 -35.37 51.22 26.92
CA GLY A 202 -36.55 51.78 26.23
C GLY A 202 -37.91 51.43 26.87
N GLY A 203 -37.95 50.52 27.84
CA GLY A 203 -39.18 49.95 28.40
C GLY A 203 -39.79 50.65 29.64
N LEU A 204 -39.09 51.59 30.28
CA LEU A 204 -39.63 52.34 31.43
C LEU A 204 -40.24 53.68 30.99
N LYS A 205 -41.41 53.65 30.33
CA LYS A 205 -42.42 54.74 30.30
C LYS A 205 -43.64 54.34 29.44
N SER A 206 -44.61 53.65 30.03
CA SER A 206 -46.04 53.92 29.79
C SER A 206 -46.93 53.14 30.78
N THR A 207 -47.85 53.85 31.41
CA THR A 207 -48.75 53.38 32.48
C THR A 207 -50.05 52.79 31.90
N ALA A 208 -50.51 51.71 32.53
CA ALA A 208 -51.81 51.01 32.53
C ALA A 208 -53.02 51.55 31.73
N GLN A 209 -53.68 50.66 30.96
CA GLN A 209 -55.14 50.43 31.00
C GLN A 209 -55.59 49.15 30.23
N LEU A 210 -56.42 48.33 30.89
CA LEU A 210 -57.28 47.25 30.32
C LEU A 210 -58.56 47.89 29.72
N PRO A 211 -59.30 47.32 28.73
CA PRO A 211 -59.91 45.98 28.82
C PRO A 211 -60.18 45.15 27.52
N ALA A 212 -60.58 43.88 27.76
CA ALA A 212 -61.51 42.99 27.02
C ALA A 212 -61.14 42.33 25.65
N THR A 213 -60.99 40.99 25.71
CA THR A 213 -61.09 39.90 24.69
C THR A 213 -62.49 39.80 24.02
N PRO A 214 -62.79 38.94 23.00
CA PRO A 214 -62.03 37.77 22.45
C PRO A 214 -62.08 37.57 20.90
N ALA A 215 -61.21 36.71 20.34
CA ALA A 215 -61.59 35.62 19.39
C ALA A 215 -60.35 34.87 18.80
N LYS A 216 -60.25 33.57 19.14
CA LYS A 216 -59.95 32.37 18.32
C LYS A 216 -59.44 32.63 16.88
N SER A 217 -58.39 32.00 16.35
CA SER A 217 -58.18 30.53 16.24
C SER A 217 -56.85 30.16 15.53
N GLY A 218 -56.25 29.01 15.89
CA GLY A 218 -55.41 28.13 15.04
C GLY A 218 -53.90 28.45 15.03
N GLU A 219 -53.02 27.78 15.79
CA GLU A 219 -52.49 26.40 15.60
C GLU A 219 -51.51 26.35 14.40
N SER A 220 -50.18 26.25 14.57
CA SER A 220 -49.36 25.14 15.10
C SER A 220 -47.87 25.60 15.11
N GLU A 221 -47.11 25.60 16.21
CA GLU A 221 -46.33 24.51 16.86
C GLU A 221 -45.25 23.82 15.98
N PRO A 222 -44.15 23.21 16.52
CA PRO A 222 -43.53 23.33 17.87
C PRO A 222 -41.95 23.38 17.88
N VAL A 223 -41.32 24.04 18.88
CA VAL A 223 -40.55 23.49 20.05
C VAL A 223 -39.11 23.01 19.70
N ALA A 224 -38.02 23.64 20.20
CA ALA A 224 -37.36 23.47 21.51
C ALA A 224 -36.92 22.01 21.79
N VAL A 225 -35.89 21.63 22.55
CA VAL A 225 -35.16 22.22 23.68
C VAL A 225 -33.85 21.43 23.83
N ALA A 226 -32.89 22.05 24.51
CA ALA A 226 -31.63 21.48 24.98
C ALA A 226 -31.80 20.31 25.96
N ALA A 227 -30.78 19.44 26.06
CA ALA A 227 -29.87 19.32 27.22
C ALA A 227 -29.12 17.98 27.27
N ALA A 228 -27.89 18.08 27.77
CA ALA A 228 -26.83 17.10 27.97
C ALA A 228 -27.18 15.76 28.67
N SER A 229 -26.37 14.72 28.41
CA SER A 229 -25.61 14.00 29.45
C SER A 229 -24.68 12.92 28.88
N VAL A 230 -23.66 12.61 29.68
CA VAL A 230 -22.47 11.76 29.47
C VAL A 230 -22.81 10.27 29.64
N GLN A 231 -22.30 9.40 28.75
CA GLN A 231 -21.84 8.05 29.11
C GLN A 231 -21.07 7.39 27.95
N GLY A 232 -19.91 6.81 28.27
CA GLY A 232 -19.15 5.97 27.36
C GLY A 232 -19.71 4.55 27.29
N SER A 233 -19.45 3.87 26.19
CA SER A 233 -19.34 2.42 26.10
C SER A 233 -18.76 2.04 24.74
N ASP A 234 -17.72 1.22 24.78
CA ASP A 234 -17.30 0.27 23.76
C ASP A 234 -18.48 -0.35 22.99
N ASP A 235 -18.34 -0.44 21.67
CA ASP A 235 -18.85 -1.56 20.86
C ASP A 235 -18.13 -1.59 19.49
N ASP A 236 -16.90 -2.08 19.53
CA ASP A 236 -16.30 -2.85 18.44
C ASP A 236 -16.92 -4.25 18.50
N ALA A 237 -17.95 -4.51 17.68
CA ALA A 237 -18.54 -5.84 17.54
C ALA A 237 -19.06 -6.06 16.10
N VAL A 238 -18.16 -6.57 15.27
CA VAL A 238 -18.33 -7.78 14.45
C VAL A 238 -19.77 -8.10 14.01
N LEU A 239 -20.05 -7.87 12.72
CA LEU A 239 -21.13 -8.57 11.99
C LEU A 239 -20.51 -9.60 11.05
N VAL A 240 -20.27 -10.79 11.61
CA VAL A 240 -20.03 -12.03 10.89
C VAL A 240 -21.40 -12.61 10.55
N GLU A 241 -21.78 -12.61 9.27
CA GLU A 241 -22.78 -13.54 8.78
C GLU A 241 -22.15 -14.94 8.75
N ALA A 242 -22.41 -15.71 9.81
CA ALA A 242 -22.26 -17.15 9.82
C ALA A 242 -23.64 -17.78 9.60
N ASP A 243 -23.86 -18.29 8.40
CA ASP A 243 -24.97 -19.17 8.06
C ASP A 243 -24.82 -20.51 8.84
N PRO A 244 -25.87 -21.02 9.50
CA PRO A 244 -25.76 -22.20 10.36
C PRO A 244 -25.90 -23.49 9.55
N SER A 245 -24.81 -24.27 9.45
CA SER A 245 -24.93 -25.72 9.22
C SER A 245 -24.04 -26.52 10.16
N VAL A 246 -24.69 -26.88 11.27
CA VAL A 246 -24.30 -27.86 12.28
C VAL A 246 -23.98 -29.21 11.63
N LYS A 247 -22.79 -29.76 11.91
CA LYS A 247 -22.58 -31.19 12.22
C LYS A 247 -21.14 -31.46 12.67
N SER A 248 -20.93 -31.49 13.98
CA SER A 248 -20.11 -32.53 14.60
C SER A 248 -20.40 -32.62 16.10
N PRO A 249 -20.70 -33.82 16.62
CA PRO A 249 -20.41 -34.10 18.01
C PRO A 249 -19.48 -35.32 18.13
N GLY A 250 -18.41 -35.11 18.90
CA GLY A 250 -18.05 -35.98 20.03
C GLY A 250 -17.43 -37.34 19.73
N SER A 251 -16.17 -37.48 20.15
CA SER A 251 -15.55 -38.77 20.51
C SER A 251 -16.35 -39.48 21.62
N PRO A 252 -16.31 -40.82 21.71
CA PRO A 252 -15.40 -41.41 22.70
C PRO A 252 -14.74 -42.75 22.30
N SER A 253 -13.56 -42.97 22.88
CA SER A 253 -13.01 -44.22 23.45
C SER A 253 -13.48 -45.60 22.94
N GLY A 254 -12.50 -46.44 22.56
CA GLY A 254 -12.50 -47.86 22.95
C GLY A 254 -12.34 -48.91 21.84
N GLY A 255 -11.16 -49.57 21.82
CA GLY A 255 -11.10 -51.02 21.62
C GLY A 255 -10.68 -51.58 20.25
N GLY A 256 -9.49 -52.22 20.22
CA GLY A 256 -9.40 -53.61 19.71
C GLY A 256 -8.82 -53.86 18.31
N LYS A 257 -7.54 -54.27 18.30
CA LYS A 257 -6.92 -55.34 17.46
C LYS A 257 -7.58 -55.69 16.11
N LYS A 258 -6.82 -55.58 15.00
CA LYS A 258 -6.33 -56.78 14.28
C LYS A 258 -5.23 -56.49 13.23
N LYS A 259 -4.18 -57.27 13.40
CA LYS A 259 -2.99 -57.52 12.58
C LYS A 259 -3.38 -58.14 11.22
N LYS A 260 -2.82 -57.67 10.11
CA LYS A 260 -2.58 -58.53 8.92
C LYS A 260 -1.33 -58.05 8.19
N GLY A 261 -0.23 -58.77 8.39
CA GLY A 261 1.01 -58.59 7.67
C GLY A 261 0.89 -59.06 6.22
N LYS A 262 1.75 -58.50 5.37
CA LYS A 262 2.10 -59.09 4.08
C LYS A 262 3.57 -58.82 3.82
N GLY A 263 4.40 -59.78 4.21
CA GLY A 263 5.75 -59.94 3.69
C GLY A 263 5.72 -60.86 2.48
N LYS A 264 6.53 -60.52 1.49
CA LYS A 264 7.07 -61.36 0.41
C LYS A 264 8.37 -60.64 0.02
N LYS A 265 9.58 -61.21 0.22
CA LYS A 265 10.14 -62.35 -0.52
C LYS A 265 9.74 -62.32 -1.99
#